data_AF-A0A376ZHV5-F1
#
_entry.id   AF-A0A376ZHV5-F1
#
_cell.length_a   1.000
_cell.length_b   1.000
_cell.length_c   1.000
_cell.angle_alpha   90.00
_cell.angle_beta   90.00
_cell.angle_gamma   90.00
#
_symmetry.space_group_name_H-M   'P 1'
#
loop_
_entity.id
_entity.type
_entity.pdbx_description
1 polymer ?
#
loop_
_entity_poly.entity_id
_entity_poly.type
_entity_poly.pdbx_seq_one_letter_code
_entity_poly.pdbx_strand_id
1 'polypeptide(L)' 'MARPETFLIDGNGIIRYRHAGDLNPRVWEEEIKPLWEKYSKEAAQ' A
#
# COMPACT_ATOMS: atom_id res chain seq x y z
N MET A 1 -12.22 -11.59 -17.11
CA MET A 1 -11.69 -11.95 -15.79
C MET A 1 -11.36 -10.67 -15.06
N ALA A 2 -11.92 -10.44 -13.87
CA ALA A 2 -11.53 -9.30 -13.04
C ALA A 2 -10.12 -9.56 -12.47
N ARG A 3 -9.28 -8.53 -12.41
CA ARG A 3 -7.99 -8.59 -11.71
C ARG A 3 -8.20 -8.13 -10.26
N PRO A 4 -7.60 -8.79 -9.27
CA PRO A 4 -7.63 -8.27 -7.91
C PRO A 4 -6.91 -6.92 -7.84
N GLU A 5 -7.30 -6.09 -6.89
CA GLU A 5 -6.67 -4.80 -6.65
C GLU A 5 -6.37 -4.65 -5.15
N THR A 6 -5.28 -3.96 -4.83
CA THR A 6 -4.89 -3.65 -3.46
C THR A 6 -4.66 -2.16 -3.32
N PHE A 7 -5.21 -1.57 -2.26
CA PHE A 7 -5.07 -0.15 -1.97
C PHE A 7 -4.33 0.04 -0.65
N LEU A 8 -3.38 0.98 -0.63
CA LEU A 8 -2.81 1.49 0.61
C LEU A 8 -3.49 2.80 0.96
N ILE A 9 -4.15 2.83 2.12
CA ILE A 9 -4.86 3.99 2.65
C ILE A 9 -4.17 4.40 3.96
N ASP A 10 -3.87 5.69 4.11
CA ASP A 10 -3.23 6.21 5.33
C ASP A 10 -4.22 6.49 6.47
N GLY A 11 -3.69 6.95 7.62
CA GLY A 11 -4.49 7.30 8.79
C GLY A 11 -5.49 8.46 8.60
N ASN A 12 -5.34 9.25 7.54
CA ASN A 12 -6.26 10.34 7.18
C ASN A 12 -7.33 9.88 6.17
N GLY A 13 -7.35 8.60 5.79
CA GLY A 13 -8.26 8.05 4.79
C GLY A 13 -7.86 8.38 3.34
N ILE A 14 -6.63 8.83 3.10
CA ILE A 14 -6.14 9.17 1.76
C ILE A 14 -5.53 7.93 1.10
N ILE A 15 -5.92 7.64 -0.14
CA ILE A 15 -5.28 6.60 -0.95
C ILE A 15 -3.87 7.05 -1.32
N ARG A 16 -2.87 6.30 -0.88
CA ARG A 16 -1.45 6.57 -1.16
C ARG A 16 -0.88 5.72 -2.27
N TYR A 17 -1.47 4.55 -2.51
CA TYR A 17 -1.04 3.64 -3.57
C TYR A 17 -2.17 2.69 -3.99
N ARG A 18 -2.14 2.25 -5.25
CA ARG A 18 -3.04 1.26 -5.85
C ARG A 18 -2.22 0.28 -6.68
N HIS A 19 -2.32 -1.00 -6.35
CA HIS A 19 -1.79 -2.11 -7.14
C HIS A 19 -2.93 -2.81 -7.90
N ALA A 20 -2.69 -3.13 -9.17
CA ALA A 20 -3.63 -3.92 -9.97
C ALA A 20 -2.97 -5.25 -10.38
N GLY A 21 -3.47 -6.35 -9.82
CA GLY A 21 -2.90 -7.68 -9.93
C GLY A 21 -2.70 -8.33 -8.57
N ASP A 22 -2.19 -9.56 -8.58
CA ASP A 22 -1.95 -10.30 -7.35
C ASP A 22 -0.90 -9.61 -6.48
N LEU A 23 -1.20 -9.51 -5.19
CA LEU A 23 -0.21 -9.12 -4.19
C LEU A 23 0.70 -10.31 -3.91
N ASN A 24 1.99 -10.12 -4.12
CA ASN A 24 3.01 -11.13 -3.85
C ASN A 24 4.18 -10.52 -3.06
N PRO A 25 5.12 -11.33 -2.52
CA PRO A 25 6.20 -10.82 -1.68
C PRO A 25 7.07 -9.75 -2.34
N ARG A 26 7.26 -9.83 -3.67
CA ARG A 26 8.03 -8.83 -4.41
C ARG A 26 7.30 -7.48 -4.42
N VAL A 27 6.03 -7.46 -4.80
CA VAL A 27 5.20 -6.23 -4.79
C VAL A 27 5.12 -5.65 -3.39
N TRP A 28 4.98 -6.50 -2.37
CA TRP A 28 4.98 -6.05 -0.98
C TRP A 28 6.30 -5.37 -0.60
N GLU A 29 7.43 -6.05 -0.75
CA GLU A 29 8.74 -5.55 -0.30
C GLU A 29 9.24 -4.37 -1.13
N GLU A 30 9.03 -4.37 -2.45
CA GLU A 30 9.54 -3.34 -3.35
C GLU A 30 8.64 -2.10 -3.44
N GLU A 31 7.30 -2.27 -3.35
CA GLU A 31 6.36 -1.19 -3.64
C GLU A 31 5.57 -0.72 -2.42
N ILE A 32 4.96 -1.65 -1.68
CA ILE A 32 3.98 -1.28 -0.64
C ILE A 32 4.64 -1.00 0.71
N LYS A 33 5.58 -1.85 1.13
CA LYS A 33 6.22 -1.78 2.46
C LYS A 33 6.93 -0.44 2.71
N PRO A 34 7.69 0.16 1.77
CA PRO A 34 8.31 1.46 2.00
C PRO A 34 7.28 2.57 2.26
N LEU A 35 6.13 2.53 1.56
CA LEU A 35 5.04 3.48 1.75
C LEU A 35 4.31 3.22 3.07
N TRP A 36 4.04 1.96 3.40
CA TRP A 36 3.46 1.56 4.66
C TRP A 36 4.27 2.09 5.85
N GLU A 37 5.59 1.87 5.84
CA GLU A 37 6.48 2.34 6.90
C GLU A 37 6.51 3.87 7.00
N LYS A 38 6.51 4.58 5.86
CA LYS A 38 6.44 6.04 5.81
C LYS A 38 5.17 6.55 6.49
N TYR A 39 4.00 6.07 6.05
CA TYR A 39 2.72 6.56 6.56
C TYR A 39 2.39 6.07 7.96
N SER A 40 2.97 4.94 8.39
CA SER A 40 2.90 4.48 9.79
C SER A 40 3.65 5.43 10.73
N LYS A 41 4.82 5.94 10.32
CA LYS A 41 5.60 6.92 11.10
C LYS A 41 4.93 8.30 11.12
N GLU A 42 4.28 8.70 10.03
CA GLU A 42 3.53 9.96 9.97
C GLU A 42 2.28 9.91 10.86
N ALA A 43 1.60 8.76 10.97
CA ALA A 43 0.42 8.61 11.83
C ALA A 43 0.74 8.53 13.34
N ALA A 44 1.99 8.20 13.70
CA ALA A 44 2.43 8.12 15.09
C ALA A 44 2.91 9.47 15.67
N GLN A 45 2.91 10.52 14.85
CA GLN A 45 3.22 11.91 15.24
C GLN A 45 1.93 12.66 15.53
#